data_AF-A0A519CMX8-F1
#
_entry.id   AF-A0A519CMX8-F1
#
_cell.length_a   1.000
_cell.length_b   1.000
_cell.length_c   1.000
_cell.angle_alpha   90.00
_cell.angle_beta   90.00
_cell.angle_gamma   90.00
#
_symmetry.space_group_name_H-M   'P 1'
#
loop_
_entity.id
_entity.type
_entity.pdbx_description
1 polymer ?
#
loop_
_entity_poly.entity_id
_entity_poly.type
_entity_poly.pdbx_seq_one_letter_code
_entity_poly.pdbx_strand_id
1 'polypeptide(L)'
;DGTQWSDIDEDGYGDNAEGNDADGCVSIAGDSLYDRLGCRDSDGDGWSNPDTSYTAEDGADAFPSDETQWFDRDADGYGDEEFGNEADDCPDVFGTSMVDRLGCLDSDGDGRSDEGDALPNEPTQWGDYDLDGFGDRLEGVRGDSCPTLFGTSSNGSLGCPDGDGDGVYDEEDLWPEDSRLWSDGDADGFGDQLNTNISDDCPMVEGYSTGVSDAGDYYPNDSKYSVEQLVYQQMWFWAMIAILTLIPVAWIIVRKSKANIPQKTDALFDQMPLPALAPIIAPIAAPAMVPVVAPITVPVVAPVLAPAVGPAIPAEGIPPGWTMEQWNYYGQQWLIDHGELR
;
A
#
# COMPACT_ATOMS: atom_id res chain seq x y z
N ASP A 1 -61.87 -10.60 41.42
CA ASP A 1 -61.55 -12.03 41.56
C ASP A 1 -61.69 -12.41 43.04
N GLY A 2 -62.06 -13.65 43.39
CA GLY A 2 -62.09 -14.12 44.78
C GLY A 2 -60.74 -14.61 45.29
N THR A 3 -59.75 -14.78 44.41
CA THR A 3 -58.38 -15.16 44.78
C THR A 3 -57.55 -13.98 45.28
N GLN A 4 -58.00 -12.75 45.00
CA GLN A 4 -57.40 -11.49 45.46
C GLN A 4 -58.34 -10.77 46.44
N TRP A 5 -57.84 -10.41 47.61
CA TRP A 5 -58.62 -9.72 48.66
C TRP A 5 -57.85 -8.62 49.41
N SER A 6 -56.59 -8.40 49.05
CA SER A 6 -55.71 -7.36 49.59
C SER A 6 -55.12 -6.61 48.40
N ASP A 7 -55.02 -5.30 48.55
CA ASP A 7 -54.48 -4.32 47.59
C ASP A 7 -53.99 -3.17 48.49
N ILE A 8 -52.69 -3.17 48.81
CA ILE A 8 -52.12 -2.30 49.86
C ILE A 8 -51.85 -0.89 49.34
N ASP A 9 -51.48 -0.76 48.07
CA ASP A 9 -51.11 0.50 47.42
C ASP A 9 -52.20 1.07 46.50
N GLU A 10 -53.33 0.39 46.40
CA GLU A 10 -54.58 0.84 45.76
C GLU A 10 -54.44 1.05 44.24
N ASP A 11 -53.58 0.28 43.57
CA ASP A 11 -53.36 0.35 42.12
C ASP A 11 -54.32 -0.53 41.29
N GLY A 12 -55.05 -1.43 41.97
CA GLY A 12 -56.03 -2.32 41.38
C GLY A 12 -55.52 -3.73 41.09
N TYR A 13 -54.25 -4.03 41.36
CA TYR A 13 -53.69 -5.38 41.42
C TYR A 13 -53.76 -5.93 42.85
N GLY A 14 -53.82 -7.25 42.97
CA GLY A 14 -54.00 -7.89 44.28
C GLY A 14 -52.71 -8.44 44.86
N ASP A 15 -52.41 -8.14 46.12
CA ASP A 15 -51.15 -8.51 46.79
C ASP A 15 -50.96 -10.03 47.02
N ASN A 16 -51.99 -10.85 46.77
CA ASN A 16 -51.96 -12.25 47.18
C ASN A 16 -51.18 -13.03 46.12
N ALA A 17 -49.93 -13.38 46.44
CA ALA A 17 -48.98 -14.03 45.52
C ALA A 17 -49.49 -15.32 44.84
N GLU A 18 -50.43 -16.04 45.47
CA GLU A 18 -51.03 -17.27 44.92
C GLU A 18 -52.37 -17.01 44.21
N GLY A 19 -52.83 -15.76 44.18
CA GLY A 19 -54.00 -15.35 43.41
C GLY A 19 -53.65 -15.09 41.96
N ASN A 20 -54.67 -15.00 41.11
CA ASN A 20 -54.46 -14.62 39.71
C ASN A 20 -53.99 -13.17 39.62
N ASP A 21 -53.13 -12.90 38.64
CA ASP A 21 -52.64 -11.58 38.29
C ASP A 21 -52.18 -10.80 39.53
N ALA A 22 -51.42 -11.49 40.39
CA ALA A 22 -50.94 -10.93 41.64
C ALA A 22 -49.96 -9.78 41.38
N ASP A 23 -50.04 -8.76 42.21
CA ASP A 23 -49.18 -7.59 42.14
C ASP A 23 -47.71 -8.00 42.41
N GLY A 24 -46.83 -7.68 41.46
CA GLY A 24 -45.39 -7.85 41.55
C GLY A 24 -44.72 -6.81 42.44
N CYS A 25 -45.44 -5.75 42.79
CA CYS A 25 -44.97 -4.58 43.52
C CYS A 25 -45.86 -4.18 44.70
N VAL A 26 -46.29 -5.14 45.52
CA VAL A 26 -47.19 -5.06 46.72
C VAL A 26 -47.24 -3.76 47.57
N SER A 27 -46.22 -2.91 47.53
CA SER A 27 -46.18 -1.65 48.30
C SER A 27 -45.90 -0.40 47.45
N ILE A 28 -45.87 -0.52 46.13
CA ILE A 28 -45.54 0.51 45.16
C ILE A 28 -46.56 0.43 44.02
N ALA A 29 -47.55 1.31 44.08
CA ALA A 29 -48.57 1.41 43.04
C ALA A 29 -47.97 1.61 41.65
N GLY A 30 -48.49 0.86 40.69
CA GLY A 30 -48.09 0.94 39.29
C GLY A 30 -49.14 0.39 38.33
N ASP A 31 -48.77 0.25 37.06
CA ASP A 31 -49.68 -0.03 35.96
C ASP A 31 -49.09 -0.91 34.85
N SER A 32 -47.90 -1.49 35.07
CA SER A 32 -47.30 -2.47 34.17
C SER A 32 -48.20 -3.68 33.91
N LEU A 33 -48.09 -4.26 32.72
CA LEU A 33 -49.03 -5.22 32.13
C LEU A 33 -48.40 -6.55 31.68
N TYR A 34 -47.09 -6.61 31.46
CA TYR A 34 -46.46 -7.76 30.78
C TYR A 34 -45.55 -8.61 31.67
N ASP A 35 -44.69 -7.99 32.46
CA ASP A 35 -43.74 -8.68 33.34
C ASP A 35 -44.27 -8.78 34.78
N ARG A 36 -43.93 -7.80 35.63
CA ARG A 36 -44.36 -7.72 37.02
C ARG A 36 -45.58 -6.84 37.07
N LEU A 37 -46.77 -7.43 37.02
CA LEU A 37 -48.05 -6.71 37.05
C LEU A 37 -48.14 -5.75 38.26
N GLY A 38 -48.70 -4.56 38.07
CA GLY A 38 -48.88 -3.57 39.17
C GLY A 38 -47.60 -2.84 39.58
N CYS A 39 -46.49 -3.11 38.92
CA CYS A 39 -45.27 -2.35 39.11
C CYS A 39 -45.28 -1.04 38.34
N ARG A 40 -44.46 -0.10 38.81
CA ARG A 40 -44.30 1.19 38.15
C ARG A 40 -43.81 0.99 36.72
N ASP A 41 -44.54 1.56 35.78
CA ASP A 41 -44.19 1.72 34.36
C ASP A 41 -44.18 3.24 34.08
N SER A 42 -43.04 3.76 33.64
CA SER A 42 -42.81 5.21 33.54
C SER A 42 -43.24 5.79 32.19
N ASP A 43 -43.11 5.03 31.12
CA ASP A 43 -43.39 5.46 29.75
C ASP A 43 -44.66 4.84 29.16
N GLY A 44 -45.22 3.82 29.82
CA GLY A 44 -46.55 3.28 29.55
C GLY A 44 -46.56 2.23 28.45
N ASP A 45 -45.44 1.58 28.19
CA ASP A 45 -45.34 0.51 27.19
C ASP A 45 -45.85 -0.84 27.70
N GLY A 46 -46.06 -0.97 29.01
CA GLY A 46 -46.55 -2.15 29.70
C GLY A 46 -45.47 -2.97 30.42
N TRP A 47 -44.20 -2.63 30.33
CA TRP A 47 -43.09 -3.27 31.05
C TRP A 47 -42.72 -2.48 32.31
N SER A 48 -42.37 -3.18 33.38
CA SER A 48 -42.07 -2.52 34.64
C SER A 48 -40.66 -1.94 34.68
N ASN A 49 -40.51 -0.75 35.26
CA ASN A 49 -39.21 -0.15 35.53
C ASN A 49 -38.31 -1.09 36.36
N PRO A 50 -36.99 -1.05 36.13
CA PRO A 50 -36.04 -1.80 36.91
C PRO A 50 -35.94 -1.24 38.33
N ASP A 51 -35.72 -2.13 39.28
CA ASP A 51 -35.45 -1.79 40.68
C ASP A 51 -34.29 -2.59 41.26
N THR A 52 -34.07 -2.48 42.58
CA THR A 52 -32.94 -3.14 43.25
C THR A 52 -33.00 -4.68 43.27
N SER A 53 -34.17 -5.26 42.99
CA SER A 53 -34.48 -6.68 43.05
C SER A 53 -34.85 -7.31 41.71
N TYR A 54 -35.15 -6.50 40.70
CA TYR A 54 -35.50 -6.93 39.36
C TYR A 54 -34.93 -5.91 38.37
N THR A 55 -33.79 -6.23 37.77
CA THR A 55 -33.09 -5.34 36.84
C THR A 55 -33.50 -5.61 35.38
N ALA A 56 -32.99 -4.82 34.44
CA ALA A 56 -33.22 -5.06 33.00
C ALA A 56 -32.76 -6.48 32.60
N GLU A 57 -31.66 -6.96 33.16
CA GLU A 57 -31.16 -8.32 32.94
C GLU A 57 -32.08 -9.42 33.51
N ASP A 58 -32.91 -9.10 34.51
CA ASP A 58 -33.93 -10.00 35.03
C ASP A 58 -35.22 -9.97 34.18
N GLY A 59 -35.32 -9.06 33.21
CA GLY A 59 -36.46 -8.86 32.32
C GLY A 59 -37.35 -7.67 32.68
N ALA A 60 -36.85 -6.72 33.48
CA ALA A 60 -37.47 -5.40 33.60
C ALA A 60 -37.26 -4.61 32.31
N ASP A 61 -38.01 -3.52 32.17
CA ASP A 61 -37.83 -2.56 31.09
C ASP A 61 -36.40 -1.98 31.09
N ALA A 62 -35.68 -2.20 29.99
CA ALA A 62 -34.34 -1.68 29.78
C ALA A 62 -34.31 -0.16 29.49
N PHE A 63 -35.42 0.41 28.99
CA PHE A 63 -35.52 1.82 28.62
C PHE A 63 -36.76 2.52 29.21
N PRO A 64 -36.80 2.78 30.54
CA PRO A 64 -37.98 3.33 31.27
C PRO A 64 -38.39 4.77 30.97
N SER A 65 -37.94 5.30 29.84
CA SER A 65 -38.29 6.61 29.32
C SER A 65 -38.58 6.59 27.82
N ASP A 66 -38.56 5.43 27.18
CA ASP A 66 -38.83 5.23 25.76
C ASP A 66 -39.87 4.13 25.56
N GLU A 67 -41.13 4.54 25.38
CA GLU A 67 -42.27 3.63 25.18
C GLU A 67 -42.15 2.67 23.98
N THR A 68 -41.11 2.83 23.16
CA THR A 68 -40.88 2.03 21.96
C THR A 68 -39.79 0.98 22.13
N GLN A 69 -39.08 0.97 23.26
CA GLN A 69 -37.98 0.06 23.56
C GLN A 69 -38.13 -0.45 24.99
N TRP A 70 -38.04 -1.76 25.21
CA TRP A 70 -38.10 -2.37 26.55
C TRP A 70 -37.07 -3.46 26.78
N PHE A 71 -36.37 -3.89 25.73
CA PHE A 71 -35.50 -5.05 25.75
C PHE A 71 -34.13 -4.71 25.16
N ASP A 72 -33.07 -5.12 25.84
CA ASP A 72 -31.67 -4.94 25.47
C ASP A 72 -30.94 -6.24 25.82
N ARG A 73 -30.65 -7.06 24.80
CA ARG A 73 -30.14 -8.44 25.01
C ARG A 73 -28.69 -8.50 25.41
N ASP A 74 -27.88 -7.60 24.88
CA ASP A 74 -26.44 -7.58 25.06
C ASP A 74 -25.94 -6.47 25.99
N ALA A 75 -26.87 -5.64 26.48
CA ALA A 75 -26.68 -4.58 27.46
C ALA A 75 -25.76 -3.46 26.95
N ASP A 76 -25.86 -3.12 25.67
CA ASP A 76 -25.05 -2.07 25.04
C ASP A 76 -25.71 -0.67 25.06
N GLY A 77 -26.98 -0.62 25.45
CA GLY A 77 -27.76 0.61 25.56
C GLY A 77 -28.52 0.99 24.28
N TYR A 78 -28.59 0.12 23.28
CA TYR A 78 -29.52 0.19 22.16
C TYR A 78 -30.61 -0.87 22.30
N GLY A 79 -31.84 -0.50 21.94
CA GLY A 79 -33.00 -1.37 22.19
C GLY A 79 -33.28 -2.32 21.04
N ASP A 80 -33.66 -3.56 21.35
CA ASP A 80 -33.83 -4.65 20.38
C ASP A 80 -35.09 -4.54 19.50
N GLU A 81 -36.05 -3.68 19.86
CA GLU A 81 -37.30 -3.59 19.14
C GLU A 81 -37.07 -2.90 17.79
N GLU A 82 -37.13 -3.68 16.70
CA GLU A 82 -36.81 -3.26 15.33
C GLU A 82 -37.51 -1.97 14.87
N PHE A 83 -38.70 -1.70 15.41
CA PHE A 83 -39.51 -0.52 15.06
C PHE A 83 -39.49 0.58 16.13
N GLY A 84 -38.70 0.40 17.18
CA GLY A 84 -38.50 1.40 18.22
C GLY A 84 -37.48 2.47 17.82
N ASN A 85 -37.35 3.49 18.66
CA ASN A 85 -36.34 4.52 18.46
C ASN A 85 -34.95 3.91 18.71
N GLU A 86 -33.97 4.39 17.95
CA GLU A 86 -32.56 3.99 18.13
C GLU A 86 -32.38 2.47 18.28
N ALA A 87 -33.15 1.71 17.47
CA ALA A 87 -33.12 0.26 17.52
C ALA A 87 -31.72 -0.28 17.18
N ASP A 88 -31.33 -1.32 17.90
CA ASP A 88 -30.05 -1.99 17.72
C ASP A 88 -30.01 -2.77 16.39
N ASP A 89 -29.00 -2.48 15.57
CA ASP A 89 -28.73 -3.19 14.31
C ASP A 89 -27.95 -4.50 14.53
N CYS A 90 -27.50 -4.75 15.76
CA CYS A 90 -26.76 -5.92 16.23
C CYS A 90 -27.27 -6.54 17.56
N PRO A 91 -28.55 -6.94 17.70
CA PRO A 91 -29.22 -7.30 18.98
C PRO A 91 -28.65 -8.45 19.83
N ASP A 92 -27.58 -9.11 19.38
CA ASP A 92 -26.95 -10.22 20.08
C ASP A 92 -25.44 -9.98 20.29
N VAL A 93 -24.93 -8.79 19.94
CA VAL A 93 -23.50 -8.45 19.92
C VAL A 93 -23.30 -7.03 20.43
N PHE A 94 -22.90 -6.93 21.69
CA PHE A 94 -22.57 -5.65 22.33
C PHE A 94 -21.71 -4.77 21.43
N GLY A 95 -22.19 -3.55 21.17
CA GLY A 95 -21.53 -2.59 20.32
C GLY A 95 -21.50 -1.18 20.86
N THR A 96 -20.79 -0.31 20.15
CA THR A 96 -20.73 1.13 20.45
C THR A 96 -20.86 2.00 19.21
N SER A 97 -21.10 1.41 18.04
CA SER A 97 -21.28 2.14 16.80
C SER A 97 -22.56 2.99 16.85
N MET A 98 -22.49 4.17 16.24
CA MET A 98 -23.54 5.20 16.32
C MET A 98 -23.77 5.97 15.00
N VAL A 99 -22.99 5.70 13.95
CA VAL A 99 -22.99 6.51 12.71
C VAL A 99 -23.73 5.82 11.56
N ASP A 100 -23.42 4.56 11.30
CA ASP A 100 -23.91 3.79 10.15
C ASP A 100 -24.87 2.66 10.58
N ARG A 101 -24.48 1.92 11.61
CA ARG A 101 -25.27 0.91 12.29
C ARG A 101 -25.24 1.21 13.78
N LEU A 102 -26.37 1.15 14.48
CA LEU A 102 -26.44 1.38 15.93
C LEU A 102 -26.18 0.07 16.68
N GLY A 103 -25.51 0.14 17.83
CA GLY A 103 -25.29 -1.01 18.73
C GLY A 103 -24.41 -2.13 18.16
N CYS A 104 -23.66 -1.87 17.09
CA CYS A 104 -22.73 -2.83 16.52
C CYS A 104 -21.30 -2.64 17.02
N LEU A 105 -20.51 -3.71 16.91
CA LEU A 105 -19.08 -3.69 17.23
C LEU A 105 -18.38 -2.55 16.48
N ASP A 106 -17.66 -1.71 17.24
CA ASP A 106 -16.83 -0.59 16.78
C ASP A 106 -15.48 -0.70 17.49
N SER A 107 -14.52 -1.31 16.81
CA SER A 107 -13.25 -1.75 17.39
C SER A 107 -12.28 -0.59 17.66
N ASP A 108 -12.38 0.52 16.94
CA ASP A 108 -11.49 1.68 17.09
C ASP A 108 -12.14 2.93 17.71
N GLY A 109 -13.46 2.93 17.85
CA GLY A 109 -14.23 3.94 18.56
C GLY A 109 -14.44 5.22 17.77
N ASP A 110 -14.39 5.17 16.45
CA ASP A 110 -14.69 6.33 15.59
C ASP A 110 -16.20 6.57 15.39
N GLY A 111 -17.02 5.63 15.87
CA GLY A 111 -18.48 5.65 15.82
C GLY A 111 -19.08 4.85 14.67
N ARG A 112 -18.28 4.26 13.78
CA ARG A 112 -18.76 3.37 12.71
C ARG A 112 -18.61 1.92 13.11
N SER A 113 -19.50 1.08 12.59
CA SER A 113 -19.43 -0.36 12.84
C SER A 113 -18.27 -0.99 12.06
N ASP A 114 -17.65 -2.03 12.62
CA ASP A 114 -16.57 -2.80 11.96
C ASP A 114 -16.97 -3.34 10.58
N GLU A 115 -18.27 -3.60 10.36
CA GLU A 115 -18.80 -4.08 9.07
C GLU A 115 -18.93 -2.95 8.04
N GLY A 116 -19.17 -1.72 8.50
CA GLY A 116 -19.29 -0.52 7.66
C GLY A 116 -18.02 0.31 7.59
N ASP A 117 -16.96 -0.11 8.27
CA ASP A 117 -15.66 0.52 8.32
C ASP A 117 -14.65 -0.21 7.43
N ALA A 118 -13.99 0.52 6.53
CA ALA A 118 -12.99 -0.06 5.64
C ALA A 118 -11.68 -0.43 6.36
N LEU A 119 -11.32 0.29 7.42
CA LEU A 119 -10.16 -0.01 8.27
C LEU A 119 -10.58 -0.02 9.76
N PRO A 120 -11.27 -1.08 10.24
CA PRO A 120 -11.90 -1.15 11.58
C PRO A 120 -10.99 -1.02 12.81
N ASN A 121 -9.69 -0.82 12.61
CA ASN A 121 -8.71 -0.68 13.68
C ASN A 121 -7.95 0.65 13.60
N GLU A 122 -8.40 1.59 12.77
CA GLU A 122 -7.78 2.89 12.55
C GLU A 122 -8.85 4.00 12.54
N PRO A 123 -9.06 4.69 13.67
CA PRO A 123 -10.22 5.57 13.89
C PRO A 123 -10.19 6.86 13.07
N THR A 124 -9.16 7.03 12.24
CA THR A 124 -9.06 8.16 11.31
C THR A 124 -9.40 7.79 9.87
N GLN A 125 -9.65 6.50 9.59
CA GLN A 125 -9.84 5.93 8.25
C GLN A 125 -11.02 4.97 8.19
N TRP A 126 -12.18 5.45 7.77
CA TRP A 126 -13.39 4.62 7.67
C TRP A 126 -13.84 4.27 6.25
N GLY A 127 -13.13 4.77 5.23
CA GLY A 127 -13.45 4.58 3.83
C GLY A 127 -12.21 4.25 3.02
N ASP A 128 -12.37 3.35 2.05
CA ASP A 128 -11.36 2.91 1.10
C ASP A 128 -12.10 2.63 -0.22
N TYR A 129 -12.15 3.62 -1.10
CA TYR A 129 -13.04 3.58 -2.25
C TYR A 129 -12.56 2.62 -3.35
N ASP A 130 -11.25 2.42 -3.49
CA ASP A 130 -10.65 1.54 -4.49
C ASP A 130 -10.11 0.22 -3.93
N LEU A 131 -10.21 0.02 -2.61
CA LEU A 131 -9.93 -1.22 -1.89
C LEU A 131 -8.45 -1.61 -1.90
N ASP A 132 -7.57 -0.61 -1.82
CA ASP A 132 -6.12 -0.80 -1.82
C ASP A 132 -5.50 -0.92 -0.41
N GLY A 133 -6.32 -0.70 0.62
CA GLY A 133 -5.93 -0.77 2.02
C GLY A 133 -5.37 0.54 2.59
N PHE A 134 -5.37 1.63 1.82
CA PHE A 134 -5.12 2.99 2.28
C PHE A 134 -6.44 3.74 2.39
N GLY A 135 -6.72 4.34 3.55
CA GLY A 135 -8.01 5.00 3.73
C GLY A 135 -8.10 6.34 2.98
N ASP A 136 -9.26 6.64 2.40
CA ASP A 136 -9.50 7.82 1.55
C ASP A 136 -9.24 9.17 2.25
N ARG A 137 -9.21 9.18 3.59
CA ARG A 137 -9.08 10.42 4.35
C ARG A 137 -7.62 10.84 4.45
N LEU A 138 -7.24 11.79 3.60
CA LEU A 138 -5.87 12.29 3.51
C LEU A 138 -5.30 12.83 4.84
N GLU A 139 -6.12 13.43 5.71
CA GLU A 139 -5.65 13.89 7.03
C GLU A 139 -5.53 12.77 8.10
N GLY A 140 -6.01 11.57 7.79
CA GLY A 140 -5.88 10.41 8.67
C GLY A 140 -4.52 9.72 8.56
N VAL A 141 -4.35 8.65 9.33
CA VAL A 141 -3.13 7.83 9.30
C VAL A 141 -3.06 7.16 7.94
N ARG A 142 -1.91 7.32 7.25
CA ARG A 142 -1.64 6.72 5.94
C ARG A 142 -2.77 6.95 4.91
N GLY A 143 -3.32 8.17 4.89
CA GLY A 143 -4.38 8.51 3.95
C GLY A 143 -3.93 8.35 2.49
N ASP A 144 -4.82 7.82 1.68
CA ASP A 144 -4.62 7.60 0.25
C ASP A 144 -4.53 8.94 -0.50
N SER A 145 -3.46 9.08 -1.29
CA SER A 145 -3.21 10.22 -2.17
C SER A 145 -3.90 10.07 -3.52
N CYS A 146 -4.34 8.86 -3.86
CA CYS A 146 -5.05 8.48 -5.07
C CYS A 146 -6.41 7.74 -4.82
N PRO A 147 -7.41 8.33 -4.11
CA PRO A 147 -8.64 7.67 -3.60
C PRO A 147 -9.60 7.00 -4.59
N THR A 148 -9.24 6.89 -5.86
CA THR A 148 -10.08 6.30 -6.92
C THR A 148 -9.30 5.35 -7.82
N LEU A 149 -8.03 5.11 -7.49
CA LEU A 149 -7.09 4.37 -8.30
C LEU A 149 -6.22 3.52 -7.39
N PHE A 150 -6.59 2.24 -7.31
CA PHE A 150 -5.88 1.23 -6.55
C PHE A 150 -4.36 1.35 -6.71
N GLY A 151 -3.66 1.46 -5.58
CA GLY A 151 -2.22 1.59 -5.52
C GLY A 151 -1.58 0.74 -4.43
N THR A 152 -0.25 0.70 -4.44
CA THR A 152 0.53 0.01 -3.40
C THR A 152 1.69 0.84 -2.88
N SER A 153 1.86 2.06 -3.40
CA SER A 153 2.92 2.95 -2.96
C SER A 153 2.80 3.20 -1.45
N SER A 154 3.94 3.08 -0.76
CA SER A 154 4.04 3.16 0.70
C SER A 154 4.99 4.25 1.19
N ASN A 155 5.60 4.99 0.26
CA ASN A 155 6.47 6.11 0.49
C ASN A 155 6.14 7.25 -0.50
N GLY A 156 6.07 8.49 -0.02
CA GLY A 156 5.61 9.61 -0.83
C GLY A 156 4.08 9.65 -0.94
N SER A 157 3.56 9.76 -2.15
CA SER A 157 2.12 9.69 -2.42
C SER A 157 1.61 8.26 -2.17
N LEU A 158 1.07 8.00 -0.98
CA LEU A 158 0.55 6.69 -0.53
C LEU A 158 -0.70 6.27 -1.30
N GLY A 159 -0.91 4.96 -1.50
CA GLY A 159 -2.12 4.41 -2.15
C GLY A 159 -2.22 4.70 -3.65
N CYS A 160 -1.11 5.11 -4.26
CA CYS A 160 -1.02 5.34 -5.71
C CYS A 160 -0.35 4.15 -6.43
N PRO A 161 -0.55 4.01 -7.76
CA PRO A 161 0.05 2.92 -8.54
C PRO A 161 1.57 2.83 -8.39
N ASP A 162 2.06 1.65 -8.02
CA ASP A 162 3.48 1.35 -7.88
C ASP A 162 3.74 0.06 -8.66
N GLY A 163 4.22 0.23 -9.90
CA GLY A 163 4.28 -0.82 -10.91
C GLY A 163 5.33 -1.87 -10.64
N ASP A 164 6.44 -1.49 -10.01
CA ASP A 164 7.56 -2.39 -9.71
C ASP A 164 7.61 -2.86 -8.24
N GLY A 165 6.86 -2.20 -7.36
CA GLY A 165 6.61 -2.60 -5.99
C GLY A 165 7.73 -2.21 -5.01
N ASP A 166 8.49 -1.16 -5.29
CA ASP A 166 9.51 -0.66 -4.34
C ASP A 166 8.96 0.31 -3.28
N GLY A 167 7.70 0.70 -3.43
CA GLY A 167 6.96 1.55 -2.52
C GLY A 167 6.83 3.00 -2.97
N VAL A 168 7.38 3.41 -4.12
CA VAL A 168 7.24 4.77 -4.65
C VAL A 168 6.18 4.80 -5.75
N TYR A 169 5.41 5.88 -5.82
CA TYR A 169 4.40 6.08 -6.87
C TYR A 169 5.06 6.23 -8.26
N ASP A 170 4.53 5.56 -9.29
CA ASP A 170 5.05 5.54 -10.67
C ASP A 170 5.42 6.93 -11.26
N GLU A 171 4.68 8.01 -10.92
CA GLU A 171 5.00 9.35 -11.44
C GLU A 171 6.04 10.10 -10.59
N GLU A 172 6.31 9.64 -9.37
CA GLU A 172 7.36 10.13 -8.47
C GLU A 172 8.65 9.31 -8.59
N ASP A 173 8.56 8.10 -9.16
CA ASP A 173 9.67 7.19 -9.40
C ASP A 173 10.42 7.53 -10.70
N LEU A 174 11.75 7.63 -10.60
CA LEU A 174 12.65 7.86 -11.73
C LEU A 174 12.96 6.59 -12.53
N TRP A 175 12.78 5.40 -11.93
CA TRP A 175 12.95 4.08 -12.54
C TRP A 175 11.75 3.15 -12.26
N PRO A 176 10.53 3.48 -12.74
CA PRO A 176 9.25 2.81 -12.42
C PRO A 176 9.10 1.35 -12.91
N GLU A 177 10.19 0.73 -13.37
CA GLU A 177 10.25 -0.65 -13.86
C GLU A 177 11.40 -1.44 -13.18
N ASP A 178 12.13 -0.85 -12.25
CA ASP A 178 13.25 -1.46 -11.53
C ASP A 178 13.19 -1.15 -10.03
N SER A 179 12.53 -2.03 -9.29
CA SER A 179 12.23 -1.90 -7.85
C SER A 179 13.41 -1.82 -6.88
N ARG A 180 14.62 -1.71 -7.42
CA ARG A 180 15.85 -1.48 -6.67
C ARG A 180 16.27 -0.01 -6.72
N LEU A 181 15.61 0.84 -7.50
CA LEU A 181 16.00 2.22 -7.77
C LEU A 181 14.75 3.08 -7.87
N TRP A 182 14.69 4.17 -7.12
CA TRP A 182 13.55 5.09 -7.13
C TRP A 182 13.91 6.57 -7.11
N SER A 183 15.15 6.93 -6.78
CA SER A 183 15.55 8.32 -6.58
C SER A 183 16.95 8.65 -7.12
N ASP A 184 17.13 9.91 -7.53
CA ASP A 184 18.36 10.50 -8.05
C ASP A 184 18.51 11.89 -7.43
N GLY A 185 19.30 11.99 -6.36
CA GLY A 185 19.38 13.17 -5.52
C GLY A 185 20.06 14.37 -6.20
N ASP A 186 20.95 14.12 -7.16
CA ASP A 186 21.72 15.15 -7.86
C ASP A 186 21.41 15.26 -9.37
N ALA A 187 20.54 14.40 -9.88
CA ALA A 187 20.07 14.36 -11.26
C ALA A 187 21.18 14.07 -12.28
N ASP A 188 22.19 13.28 -11.91
CA ASP A 188 23.27 12.86 -12.81
C ASP A 188 22.95 11.60 -13.64
N GLY A 189 21.81 10.97 -13.35
CA GLY A 189 21.30 9.78 -14.02
C GLY A 189 21.71 8.45 -13.38
N PHE A 190 22.30 8.47 -12.18
CA PHE A 190 22.59 7.30 -11.37
C PHE A 190 21.67 7.28 -10.13
N GLY A 191 21.14 6.10 -9.80
CA GLY A 191 20.17 5.97 -8.71
C GLY A 191 20.84 5.95 -7.33
N ASP A 192 20.23 6.60 -6.34
CA ASP A 192 20.76 6.73 -4.98
C ASP A 192 20.88 5.38 -4.25
N GLN A 193 20.11 4.38 -4.70
CA GLN A 193 20.05 3.06 -4.10
C GLN A 193 21.26 2.21 -4.48
N LEU A 194 21.75 1.40 -3.54
CA LEU A 194 22.95 0.57 -3.71
C LEU A 194 22.65 -0.79 -4.37
N ASN A 195 23.69 -1.41 -4.94
CA ASN A 195 23.71 -2.77 -5.49
C ASN A 195 23.03 -2.98 -6.85
N THR A 196 22.99 -1.95 -7.70
CA THR A 196 22.69 -2.07 -9.12
C THR A 196 23.90 -1.66 -9.97
N ASN A 197 23.82 -1.90 -11.28
CA ASN A 197 24.84 -1.46 -12.23
C ASN A 197 24.76 0.03 -12.58
N ILE A 198 23.77 0.74 -12.03
CA ILE A 198 23.53 2.17 -12.20
C ILE A 198 23.34 2.87 -10.84
N SER A 199 23.83 2.26 -9.75
CA SER A 199 23.87 2.86 -8.42
C SER A 199 24.92 3.97 -8.36
N ASP A 200 24.57 5.08 -7.73
CA ASP A 200 25.51 6.14 -7.39
C ASP A 200 26.22 5.86 -6.05
N ASP A 201 27.55 5.95 -6.09
CA ASP A 201 28.39 5.87 -4.89
C ASP A 201 28.35 7.19 -4.10
N CYS A 202 27.97 8.32 -4.72
CA CYS A 202 27.91 9.64 -4.12
C CYS A 202 26.58 10.38 -4.38
N PRO A 203 25.42 9.91 -3.84
CA PRO A 203 24.03 10.31 -4.21
C PRO A 203 23.64 11.80 -4.18
N MET A 204 24.55 12.70 -3.79
CA MET A 204 24.31 14.13 -3.65
C MET A 204 25.35 14.98 -4.42
N VAL A 205 26.17 14.36 -5.27
CA VAL A 205 27.30 14.99 -5.97
C VAL A 205 27.42 14.48 -7.40
N GLU A 206 26.97 15.31 -8.35
CA GLU A 206 26.96 14.96 -9.78
C GLU A 206 28.27 14.30 -10.27
N GLY A 207 28.15 13.14 -10.92
CA GLY A 207 29.20 12.57 -11.76
C GLY A 207 28.80 11.35 -12.59
N TYR A 208 29.60 10.27 -12.55
CA TYR A 208 29.55 9.16 -13.52
C TYR A 208 29.64 7.76 -12.90
N SER A 209 29.26 7.61 -11.63
CA SER A 209 29.53 6.40 -10.84
C SER A 209 28.82 5.17 -11.42
N THR A 210 29.58 4.34 -12.13
CA THR A 210 29.17 2.98 -12.51
C THR A 210 30.19 2.01 -11.93
N GLY A 211 30.05 1.71 -10.65
CA GLY A 211 30.72 0.57 -10.03
C GLY A 211 31.60 0.93 -8.86
N VAL A 212 31.44 0.09 -7.84
CA VAL A 212 32.30 -0.15 -6.67
C VAL A 212 33.56 0.71 -6.71
N SER A 213 33.60 1.76 -5.90
CA SER A 213 34.87 2.32 -5.38
C SER A 213 35.82 1.17 -5.02
N ASP A 214 36.74 0.86 -5.92
CA ASP A 214 37.62 -0.28 -5.76
C ASP A 214 38.60 0.03 -4.65
N ALA A 215 38.87 -0.95 -3.78
CA ALA A 215 39.86 -0.83 -2.72
C ALA A 215 41.26 -0.60 -3.35
N GLY A 216 41.59 0.66 -3.62
CA GLY A 216 42.74 1.06 -4.43
C GLY A 216 42.57 2.38 -5.19
N ASP A 217 41.34 2.89 -5.31
CA ASP A 217 41.03 4.20 -5.85
C ASP A 217 41.68 5.33 -4.99
N TYR A 218 42.31 6.29 -5.67
CA TYR A 218 43.01 7.43 -5.07
C TYR A 218 42.06 8.55 -4.60
N TYR A 219 40.82 8.58 -5.11
CA TYR A 219 39.76 9.53 -4.77
C TYR A 219 38.43 8.81 -4.54
N PRO A 220 38.23 8.18 -3.36
CA PRO A 220 37.02 7.42 -3.02
C PRO A 220 35.71 8.22 -2.99
N ASN A 221 35.73 9.52 -3.34
CA ASN A 221 34.60 10.44 -3.37
C ASN A 221 34.60 11.34 -4.63
N ASP A 222 35.29 11.00 -5.74
CA ASP A 222 35.08 11.70 -7.01
C ASP A 222 34.78 10.78 -8.19
N SER A 223 33.63 10.98 -8.81
CA SER A 223 33.24 10.33 -10.07
C SER A 223 33.48 11.25 -11.28
N LYS A 224 34.18 12.38 -11.09
CA LYS A 224 34.32 13.43 -12.12
C LYS A 224 35.22 13.05 -13.30
N TYR A 225 36.08 12.05 -13.16
CA TYR A 225 37.04 11.69 -14.20
C TYR A 225 37.04 10.19 -14.45
N SER A 226 36.55 9.77 -15.62
CA SER A 226 36.79 8.42 -16.10
C SER A 226 38.30 8.19 -16.30
N VAL A 227 38.76 6.95 -16.09
CA VAL A 227 40.17 6.55 -16.22
C VAL A 227 40.76 6.98 -17.58
N GLU A 228 39.96 7.00 -18.64
CA GLU A 228 40.37 7.46 -19.98
C GLU A 228 40.74 8.94 -20.03
N GLN A 229 40.03 9.83 -19.32
CA GLN A 229 40.34 11.25 -19.30
C GLN A 229 41.64 11.55 -18.55
N LEU A 230 41.90 10.84 -17.45
CA LEU A 230 43.15 10.96 -16.69
C LEU A 230 44.34 10.42 -17.48
N VAL A 231 44.17 9.28 -18.17
CA VAL A 231 45.19 8.73 -19.07
C VAL A 231 45.48 9.71 -20.21
N TYR A 232 44.45 10.30 -20.82
CA TYR A 232 44.63 11.32 -21.85
C TYR A 232 45.37 12.54 -21.32
N GLN A 233 44.98 13.08 -20.16
CA GLN A 233 45.70 14.22 -19.55
C GLN A 233 47.16 13.90 -19.22
N GLN A 234 47.46 12.72 -18.65
CA GLN A 234 48.84 12.29 -18.45
C GLN A 234 49.59 12.13 -19.76
N MET A 235 48.98 11.53 -20.79
CA MET A 235 49.59 11.38 -22.10
C MET A 235 49.94 12.74 -22.71
N TRP A 236 49.06 13.74 -22.62
CA TRP A 236 49.34 15.10 -23.09
C TRP A 236 50.40 15.81 -22.26
N PHE A 237 50.40 15.64 -20.95
CA PHE A 237 51.43 16.18 -20.08
C PHE A 237 52.81 15.65 -20.45
N TRP A 238 52.94 14.32 -20.63
CA TRP A 238 54.18 13.69 -21.07
C TRP A 238 54.54 14.02 -22.52
N ALA A 239 53.56 14.17 -23.42
CA ALA A 239 53.79 14.62 -24.79
C ALA A 239 54.35 16.05 -24.83
N MET A 240 53.83 16.96 -24.00
CA MET A 240 54.32 18.34 -23.88
C MET A 240 55.75 18.38 -23.32
N ILE A 241 56.06 17.56 -22.32
CA ILE A 241 57.43 17.42 -21.79
C ILE A 241 58.37 16.86 -22.88
N ALA A 242 57.94 15.85 -23.62
CA ALA A 242 58.72 15.28 -24.72
C ALA A 242 58.97 16.30 -25.84
N ILE A 243 57.96 17.10 -26.21
CA ILE A 243 58.09 18.19 -27.20
C ILE A 243 59.07 19.26 -26.69
N LEU A 244 58.95 19.69 -25.44
CA LEU A 244 59.82 20.70 -24.84
C LEU A 244 61.26 20.23 -24.65
N THR A 245 61.51 18.93 -24.50
CA THR A 245 62.86 18.37 -24.32
C THR A 245 63.50 17.95 -25.64
N LEU A 246 62.74 17.36 -26.57
CA LEU A 246 63.27 16.81 -27.82
C LEU A 246 63.47 17.88 -28.90
N ILE A 247 62.62 18.91 -28.98
CA ILE A 247 62.77 19.97 -29.99
C ILE A 247 64.08 20.76 -29.83
N PRO A 248 64.48 21.21 -28.62
CA PRO A 248 65.76 21.90 -28.43
C PRO A 248 66.97 21.00 -28.72
N VAL A 249 66.91 19.71 -28.34
CA VAL A 249 67.98 18.73 -28.58
C VAL A 249 68.13 18.46 -30.07
N ALA A 250 67.03 18.22 -30.79
CA ALA A 250 67.04 18.06 -32.24
C ALA A 250 67.57 19.32 -32.94
N TRP A 251 67.20 20.51 -32.46
CA TRP A 251 67.70 21.78 -33.00
C TRP A 251 69.21 21.94 -32.79
N ILE A 252 69.75 21.54 -31.63
CA ILE A 252 71.19 21.54 -31.34
C ILE A 252 71.94 20.56 -32.26
N ILE A 253 71.39 19.35 -32.48
CA ILE A 253 71.98 18.34 -33.37
C ILE A 253 72.01 18.86 -34.82
N VAL A 254 70.91 19.44 -35.31
CA VAL A 254 70.85 20.02 -36.67
C VAL A 254 71.80 21.20 -36.83
N ARG A 255 71.96 22.06 -35.82
CA ARG A 255 72.96 23.15 -35.83
C ARG A 255 74.39 22.64 -35.88
N LYS A 256 74.71 21.53 -35.21
CA LYS A 256 76.03 20.88 -35.29
C LYS A 256 76.29 20.23 -36.66
N SER A 257 75.24 19.71 -37.31
CA SER A 257 75.37 19.06 -38.62
C SER A 257 75.60 20.02 -39.80
N LYS A 258 75.23 21.30 -39.68
CA LYS A 258 75.45 22.31 -40.74
C LYS A 258 76.90 22.79 -40.87
N ALA A 259 77.83 22.23 -40.09
CA ALA A 259 79.24 22.65 -40.10
C ALA A 259 80.13 21.86 -41.08
N ASN A 260 79.66 20.81 -41.76
CA ASN A 260 80.45 20.11 -42.77
C ASN A 260 79.58 19.38 -43.81
N ILE A 261 79.76 19.76 -45.08
CA ILE A 261 79.69 18.97 -46.34
C ILE A 261 79.03 19.79 -47.49
N PRO A 262 79.59 19.76 -48.72
CA PRO A 262 79.40 20.77 -49.76
C PRO A 262 78.26 20.46 -50.76
N GLN A 263 77.84 21.51 -51.48
CA GLN A 263 76.92 21.48 -52.63
C GLN A 263 77.33 20.47 -53.71
N LYS A 264 76.40 19.60 -54.16
CA LYS A 264 76.25 19.30 -55.59
C LYS A 264 74.91 18.65 -55.98
N THR A 265 74.22 19.37 -56.87
CA THR A 265 73.32 19.00 -57.99
C THR A 265 72.03 18.20 -57.80
N ASP A 266 70.97 18.86 -58.27
CA ASP A 266 69.70 18.36 -58.79
C ASP A 266 69.84 17.16 -59.73
N ALA A 267 68.89 16.22 -59.60
CA ALA A 267 68.16 15.53 -60.67
C ALA A 267 67.72 14.14 -60.18
N LEU A 268 66.49 14.00 -59.68
CA LEU A 268 65.72 12.75 -59.77
C LEU A 268 64.23 12.95 -59.40
N PHE A 269 63.61 14.02 -59.90
CA PHE A 269 62.15 14.11 -59.99
C PHE A 269 61.76 13.70 -61.40
N ASP A 270 61.75 12.39 -61.64
CA ASP A 270 60.96 11.78 -62.71
C ASP A 270 61.12 10.27 -62.60
N GLN A 271 60.05 9.62 -62.11
CA GLN A 271 59.59 8.25 -62.44
C GLN A 271 58.77 7.69 -61.27
N MET A 272 57.43 7.75 -61.38
CA MET A 272 56.55 6.57 -61.51
C MET A 272 55.06 6.92 -61.28
N PRO A 273 54.13 6.20 -61.94
CA PRO A 273 52.81 6.70 -62.33
C PRO A 273 51.69 6.43 -61.31
N LEU A 274 50.65 7.26 -61.38
CA LEU A 274 49.37 7.13 -60.68
C LEU A 274 48.60 5.87 -61.10
N PRO A 275 48.01 5.11 -60.15
CA PRO A 275 46.78 4.37 -60.40
C PRO A 275 45.55 5.17 -59.93
N ALA A 276 44.49 5.05 -60.71
CA ALA A 276 43.24 5.80 -60.65
C ALA A 276 42.46 5.62 -59.33
N LEU A 277 41.91 6.73 -58.85
CA LEU A 277 40.84 6.74 -57.84
C LEU A 277 39.58 6.10 -58.46
N ALA A 278 39.12 4.99 -57.87
CA ALA A 278 37.80 4.45 -58.13
C ALA A 278 36.73 5.34 -57.46
N PRO A 279 35.63 5.71 -58.15
CA PRO A 279 34.51 6.34 -57.49
C PRO A 279 33.73 5.28 -56.70
N ILE A 280 33.73 5.38 -55.37
CA ILE A 280 32.81 4.60 -54.54
C ILE A 280 31.46 5.33 -54.60
N ILE A 281 30.57 4.79 -55.43
CA ILE A 281 29.14 5.11 -55.43
C ILE A 281 28.57 4.43 -54.18
N ALA A 282 28.26 5.20 -53.15
CA ALA A 282 27.39 4.73 -52.08
C ALA A 282 25.95 4.63 -52.64
N PRO A 283 25.22 3.52 -52.45
CA PRO A 283 23.80 3.50 -52.72
C PRO A 283 23.10 4.38 -51.67
N ILE A 284 22.38 5.38 -52.14
CA ILE A 284 21.38 6.11 -51.35
C ILE A 284 20.32 5.07 -50.97
N ALA A 285 20.27 4.68 -49.70
CA ALA A 285 19.12 3.98 -49.16
C ALA A 285 17.94 4.95 -49.13
N ALA A 286 16.85 4.56 -49.78
CA ALA A 286 15.57 5.26 -49.75
C ALA A 286 15.06 5.42 -48.30
N PRO A 287 14.25 6.44 -47.99
CA PRO A 287 13.58 6.52 -46.71
C PRO A 287 12.69 5.28 -46.52
N ALA A 288 12.93 4.56 -45.42
CA ALA A 288 12.05 3.50 -44.99
C ALA A 288 10.65 4.08 -44.69
N MET A 289 9.66 3.36 -45.18
CA MET A 289 8.25 3.68 -45.13
C MET A 289 7.78 3.70 -43.67
N VAL A 290 6.97 4.71 -43.32
CA VAL A 290 6.20 4.76 -42.08
C VAL A 290 5.37 3.48 -41.96
N PRO A 291 5.37 2.77 -40.81
CA PRO A 291 4.45 1.66 -40.63
C PRO A 291 3.02 2.22 -40.55
N VAL A 292 2.18 1.72 -41.45
CA VAL A 292 0.72 1.92 -41.41
C VAL A 292 0.20 1.32 -40.12
N VAL A 293 -0.44 2.16 -39.29
CA VAL A 293 -1.18 1.76 -38.10
C VAL A 293 -2.26 0.76 -38.52
N ALA A 294 -2.14 -0.48 -38.06
CA ALA A 294 -3.22 -1.46 -38.13
C ALA A 294 -4.34 -1.02 -37.15
N PRO A 295 -5.63 -1.16 -37.52
CA PRO A 295 -6.71 -0.84 -36.60
C PRO A 295 -6.67 -1.78 -35.39
N ILE A 296 -6.71 -1.16 -34.21
CA ILE A 296 -6.82 -1.79 -32.90
C ILE A 296 -8.02 -2.74 -32.93
N THR A 297 -7.77 -4.03 -32.77
CA THR A 297 -8.82 -4.99 -32.41
C THR A 297 -8.93 -4.97 -30.90
N VAL A 298 -10.09 -4.56 -30.40
CA VAL A 298 -10.44 -4.59 -28.98
C VAL A 298 -10.35 -6.06 -28.53
N PRO A 299 -9.53 -6.41 -27.53
CA PRO A 299 -9.58 -7.74 -26.96
C PRO A 299 -10.92 -7.90 -26.25
N VAL A 300 -11.64 -8.94 -26.65
CA VAL A 300 -12.85 -9.41 -25.99
C VAL A 300 -12.48 -9.72 -24.53
N VAL A 301 -13.17 -9.07 -23.61
CA VAL A 301 -13.10 -9.30 -22.16
C VAL A 301 -13.25 -10.81 -21.90
N ALA A 302 -12.18 -11.44 -21.44
CA ALA A 302 -12.27 -12.76 -20.84
C ALA A 302 -13.05 -12.65 -19.52
N PRO A 303 -13.97 -13.57 -19.21
CA PRO A 303 -14.70 -13.52 -17.95
C PRO A 303 -13.75 -13.66 -16.77
N VAL A 304 -14.02 -12.83 -15.76
CA VAL A 304 -13.41 -12.79 -14.43
C VAL A 304 -13.20 -14.22 -13.89
N LEU A 305 -11.94 -14.56 -13.61
CA LEU A 305 -11.60 -15.78 -12.88
C LEU A 305 -12.09 -15.62 -11.44
N ALA A 306 -12.86 -16.60 -10.99
CA ALA A 306 -13.35 -16.78 -9.63
C ALA A 306 -12.22 -16.71 -8.58
N PRO A 307 -12.52 -16.43 -7.29
CA PRO A 307 -11.53 -16.40 -6.21
C PRO A 307 -10.65 -17.65 -6.23
N ALA A 308 -9.34 -17.45 -6.07
CA ALA A 308 -8.32 -18.49 -6.13
C ALA A 308 -8.61 -19.58 -5.08
N VAL A 309 -9.25 -20.66 -5.52
CA VAL A 309 -9.26 -21.93 -4.80
C VAL A 309 -7.83 -22.45 -4.89
N GLY A 310 -7.20 -22.72 -3.74
CA GLY A 310 -5.86 -23.31 -3.71
C GLY A 310 -5.76 -24.60 -4.52
N PRO A 311 -4.55 -25.16 -4.69
CA PRO A 311 -4.40 -26.43 -5.35
C PRO A 311 -5.18 -27.54 -4.63
N ALA A 312 -5.54 -28.60 -5.36
CA ALA A 312 -6.27 -29.73 -4.77
C ALA A 312 -5.50 -30.33 -3.60
N ILE A 313 -6.21 -30.60 -2.49
CA ILE A 313 -5.61 -31.16 -1.27
C ILE A 313 -5.11 -32.59 -1.56
N PRO A 314 -3.86 -32.94 -1.21
CA PRO A 314 -3.34 -34.31 -1.31
C PRO A 314 -4.18 -35.31 -0.52
N ALA A 315 -4.10 -36.59 -0.87
CA ALA A 315 -4.82 -37.66 -0.17
C ALA A 315 -4.43 -37.78 1.32
N GLU A 316 -3.30 -37.19 1.71
CA GLU A 316 -2.75 -37.18 3.06
C GLU A 316 -3.28 -36.00 3.92
N GLY A 317 -4.04 -35.07 3.30
CA GLY A 317 -4.56 -33.86 3.94
C GLY A 317 -3.61 -32.67 3.84
N ILE A 318 -4.04 -31.52 4.38
CA ILE A 318 -3.18 -30.33 4.50
C ILE A 318 -2.10 -30.54 5.58
N PRO A 319 -0.94 -29.85 5.50
CA PRO A 319 0.14 -30.02 6.47
C PRO A 319 -0.32 -29.80 7.92
N PRO A 320 0.23 -30.55 8.90
CA PRO A 320 -0.17 -30.42 10.30
C PRO A 320 0.01 -28.99 10.82
N GLY A 321 -1.07 -28.38 11.31
CA GLY A 321 -1.09 -27.02 11.83
C GLY A 321 -1.44 -25.94 10.81
N TRP A 322 -1.71 -26.30 9.56
CA TRP A 322 -2.16 -25.36 8.53
C TRP A 322 -3.68 -25.22 8.51
N THR A 323 -4.18 -24.01 8.23
CA THR A 323 -5.60 -23.76 7.95
C THR A 323 -5.90 -23.93 6.46
N MET A 324 -7.19 -24.05 6.12
CA MET A 324 -7.63 -24.10 4.71
C MET A 324 -7.27 -22.82 3.94
N GLU A 325 -7.26 -21.68 4.63
CA GLU A 325 -6.91 -20.39 4.07
C GLU A 325 -5.40 -20.29 3.78
N GLN A 326 -4.57 -20.78 4.70
CA GLN A 326 -3.13 -20.92 4.47
C GLN A 326 -2.83 -21.88 3.32
N TRP A 327 -3.60 -22.96 3.17
CA TRP A 327 -3.50 -23.85 2.03
C TRP A 327 -3.91 -23.17 0.72
N ASN A 328 -4.96 -22.35 0.74
CA ASN A 328 -5.40 -21.60 -0.44
C ASN A 328 -4.32 -20.66 -0.97
N TYR A 329 -3.53 -20.06 -0.08
CA TYR A 329 -2.50 -19.09 -0.46
C TYR A 329 -1.13 -19.73 -0.74
N TYR A 330 -0.68 -20.69 0.09
CA TYR A 330 0.68 -21.24 0.03
C TYR A 330 0.76 -22.70 -0.42
N GLY A 331 -0.37 -23.36 -0.66
CA GLY A 331 -0.41 -24.79 -1.01
C GLY A 331 0.35 -25.11 -2.30
N GLN A 332 0.38 -24.19 -3.27
CA GLN A 332 1.06 -24.43 -4.55
C GLN A 332 2.57 -24.48 -4.39
N GLN A 333 3.14 -23.56 -3.60
CA GLN A 333 4.57 -23.55 -3.29
C GLN A 333 4.96 -24.79 -2.49
N TRP A 334 4.13 -25.19 -1.51
CA TRP A 334 4.36 -26.38 -0.70
C TRP A 334 4.45 -27.65 -1.57
N LEU A 335 3.56 -27.80 -2.56
CA LEU A 335 3.56 -28.94 -3.49
C LEU A 335 4.78 -28.95 -4.43
N ILE A 336 5.28 -27.79 -4.83
CA ILE A 336 6.51 -27.65 -5.64
C ILE A 336 7.72 -28.10 -4.83
N ASP A 337 7.84 -27.63 -3.60
CA ASP A 337 8.98 -27.94 -2.71
C ASP A 337 9.02 -29.42 -2.29
N HIS A 338 7.85 -30.07 -2.22
CA HIS A 338 7.72 -31.49 -1.87
C HIS A 338 7.64 -32.41 -3.09
N GLY A 339 7.82 -31.87 -4.31
CA GLY A 339 7.94 -32.63 -5.55
C GLY A 339 6.64 -33.28 -6.04
N GLU A 340 5.49 -32.81 -5.55
CA GLU A 340 4.16 -33.28 -5.96
C GLU A 340 3.59 -32.50 -7.16
N LEU A 341 4.15 -31.33 -7.46
CA LEU A 341 3.94 -30.58 -8.71
C LEU A 341 5.28 -30.37 -9.42
N ARG A 342 5.33 -30.68 -10.72
CA ARG A 342 6.45 -30.37 -11.63
C ARG A 342 6.04 -29.33 -12.65
#